data_AF-A0A9P0EM70-F1
#
_entry.id   AF-A0A9P0EM70-F1
#
_cell.length_a   1.000
_cell.length_b   1.000
_cell.length_c   1.000
_cell.angle_alpha   90.00
_cell.angle_beta   90.00
_cell.angle_gamma   90.00
#
_symmetry.space_group_name_H-M   'P 1'
#
loop_
_entity.id
_entity.type
_entity.pdbx_description
1 polymer ?
#
loop_
_entity_poly.entity_id
_entity_poly.type
_entity_poly.pdbx_seq_one_letter_code
_entity_poly.pdbx_strand_id
1 'polypeptide(L)'
;MDAPVFTCFPQLPLELRNLIWNETMPSDGPVMYPFGDHFVHYAAHPAGSTAPLMVQLPMPPAVFVCREARRAVERWMASVNGWLYFRRETQGHIMVRAWNEETDVLYAPRPKWRFFSGGMFEEAPEEGSVYHRVYARVRNLALPAFTAYYSQTGLVAAMELAKNLTAVHVVWGPLPEVRASAAEEAFPDAAVQPRWAVEVEDSEVVRMCVTDNDNPGITTWETGELEDWMYELEGELALREDIPEEYVDDERGQISLPFLSVRLKNE
;
A
#
# COMPACT_ATOMS: atom_id res chain seq x y z
N MET A 1 38.35 1.07 -18.07
CA MET A 1 37.54 -0.14 -18.35
C MET A 1 36.44 0.30 -19.30
N ASP A 2 36.54 -0.07 -20.56
CA ASP A 2 35.49 0.25 -21.53
C ASP A 2 34.26 -0.61 -21.23
N ALA A 3 33.12 0.04 -20.98
CA ALA A 3 31.86 -0.67 -20.80
C ALA A 3 31.53 -1.41 -22.11
N PRO A 4 31.12 -2.68 -22.05
CA PRO A 4 30.73 -3.42 -23.25
C PRO A 4 29.55 -2.70 -23.93
N VAL A 5 29.79 -2.14 -25.12
CA VAL A 5 28.74 -1.54 -25.93
C VAL A 5 28.04 -2.68 -26.68
N PHE A 6 26.76 -2.90 -26.40
CA PHE A 6 25.95 -3.89 -27.09
C PHE A 6 25.56 -3.38 -28.49
N THR A 7 26.50 -3.45 -29.44
CA THR A 7 26.38 -2.90 -30.81
C THR A 7 25.38 -3.64 -31.69
N CYS A 8 24.91 -4.82 -31.28
CA CYS A 8 23.97 -5.63 -32.03
C CYS A 8 22.51 -5.21 -31.84
N PHE A 9 22.17 -4.47 -30.77
CA PHE A 9 20.78 -4.09 -30.49
C PHE A 9 20.08 -3.40 -31.67
N PRO A 10 20.68 -2.38 -32.33
CA PRO A 10 20.01 -1.70 -33.44
C PRO A 10 19.84 -2.58 -34.69
N GLN A 11 20.55 -3.70 -34.77
CA GLN A 11 20.48 -4.64 -35.91
C GLN A 11 19.33 -5.66 -35.73
N LEU A 12 18.73 -5.73 -34.55
CA LEU A 12 17.60 -6.60 -34.29
C LEU A 12 16.33 -6.11 -35.05
N PRO A 13 15.47 -7.03 -35.51
CA PRO A 13 14.12 -6.72 -35.97
C PRO A 13 13.37 -5.82 -35.00
N LEU A 14 12.52 -4.94 -35.53
CA LEU A 14 11.77 -3.96 -34.73
C LEU A 14 10.91 -4.65 -33.65
N GLU A 15 10.34 -5.79 -33.97
CA GLU A 15 9.52 -6.60 -33.08
C GLU A 15 10.31 -7.05 -31.85
N LEU A 16 11.53 -7.54 -32.06
CA LEU A 16 12.42 -7.98 -30.97
C LEU A 16 12.88 -6.80 -30.13
N ARG A 17 13.22 -5.67 -30.74
CA ARG A 17 13.61 -4.47 -29.98
C ARG A 17 12.46 -3.94 -29.13
N ASN A 18 11.24 -3.92 -29.68
CA ASN A 18 10.04 -3.53 -28.95
C ASN A 18 9.75 -4.47 -27.78
N LEU A 19 9.91 -5.79 -28.00
CA LEU A 19 9.76 -6.78 -26.94
C LEU A 19 10.78 -6.53 -25.83
N ILE A 20 12.07 -6.37 -26.18
CA ILE A 20 13.12 -6.07 -25.20
C ILE A 20 12.78 -4.79 -24.41
N TRP A 21 12.37 -3.71 -25.07
CA TRP A 21 11.99 -2.49 -24.36
C TRP A 21 10.80 -2.70 -23.43
N ASN A 22 9.78 -3.43 -23.86
CA ASN A 22 8.61 -3.70 -23.03
C ASN A 22 8.99 -4.54 -21.80
N GLU A 23 9.89 -5.52 -21.93
CA GLU A 23 10.40 -6.33 -20.80
C GLU A 23 11.23 -5.50 -19.79
N THR A 24 11.76 -4.34 -20.19
CA THR A 24 12.44 -3.42 -19.26
C THR A 24 11.50 -2.54 -18.45
N MET A 25 10.19 -2.59 -18.72
CA MET A 25 9.23 -1.75 -18.02
C MET A 25 8.96 -2.29 -16.61
N PRO A 26 8.84 -1.43 -15.59
CA PRO A 26 8.52 -1.87 -14.24
C PRO A 26 7.14 -2.54 -14.17
N SER A 27 6.98 -3.46 -13.23
CA SER A 27 5.67 -4.03 -12.91
C SER A 27 4.79 -2.98 -12.21
N ASP A 28 3.51 -2.91 -12.61
CA ASP A 28 2.48 -2.16 -11.88
C ASP A 28 1.89 -3.04 -10.77
N GLY A 29 2.76 -3.44 -9.84
CA GLY A 29 2.34 -4.16 -8.64
C GLY A 29 1.56 -3.27 -7.67
N PRO A 30 0.86 -3.89 -6.70
CA PRO A 30 0.16 -3.17 -5.65
C PRO A 30 1.10 -2.24 -4.89
N VAL A 31 0.65 -1.02 -4.65
CA VAL A 31 1.38 -0.04 -3.83
C VAL A 31 0.64 0.28 -2.56
N MET A 32 1.40 0.66 -1.54
CA MET A 32 0.86 1.14 -0.29
C MET A 32 0.54 2.64 -0.35
N TYR A 33 -0.61 3.02 0.19
CA TYR A 33 -0.98 4.41 0.49
C TYR A 33 -1.25 4.56 2.00
N PRO A 34 -0.62 5.50 2.72
CA PRO A 34 -0.82 5.65 4.15
C PRO A 34 -2.16 6.30 4.47
N PHE A 35 -2.86 5.76 5.47
CA PHE A 35 -4.06 6.34 6.03
C PHE A 35 -3.77 7.69 6.70
N GLY A 36 -4.66 8.66 6.47
CA GLY A 36 -4.56 10.00 7.02
C GLY A 36 -5.59 10.95 6.44
N ASP A 37 -5.42 12.24 6.74
CA ASP A 37 -6.40 13.27 6.40
C ASP A 37 -6.67 13.35 4.90
N HIS A 38 -5.64 13.19 4.05
CA HIS A 38 -5.82 13.08 2.60
C HIS A 38 -6.75 11.94 2.17
N PHE A 39 -6.63 10.77 2.78
CA PHE A 39 -7.52 9.64 2.47
C PHE A 39 -8.95 9.94 2.94
N VAL A 40 -9.10 10.53 4.13
CA VAL A 40 -10.39 10.95 4.67
C VAL A 40 -11.04 12.01 3.77
N HIS A 41 -10.29 13.02 3.32
CA HIS A 41 -10.77 14.03 2.38
C HIS A 41 -11.15 13.46 1.02
N TYR A 42 -10.36 12.51 0.50
CA TYR A 42 -10.68 11.77 -0.72
C TYR A 42 -11.98 10.99 -0.58
N ALA A 43 -12.16 10.26 0.51
CA ALA A 43 -13.37 9.48 0.80
C ALA A 43 -14.59 10.36 1.15
N ALA A 44 -14.38 11.58 1.66
CA ALA A 44 -15.45 12.50 2.02
C ALA A 44 -16.30 12.92 0.83
N HIS A 45 -15.78 12.80 -0.39
CA HIS A 45 -16.45 13.23 -1.61
C HIS A 45 -16.89 12.05 -2.49
N PRO A 46 -17.94 12.22 -3.32
CA PRO A 46 -18.34 11.24 -4.32
C PRO A 46 -17.20 10.93 -5.29
N ALA A 47 -17.18 9.70 -5.82
CA ALA A 47 -16.24 9.30 -6.87
C ALA A 47 -16.30 10.28 -8.05
N GLY A 48 -15.12 10.77 -8.48
CA GLY A 48 -14.99 11.75 -9.58
C GLY A 48 -15.18 13.23 -9.19
N SER A 49 -15.48 13.54 -7.92
CA SER A 49 -15.65 14.93 -7.44
C SER A 49 -14.39 15.55 -6.84
N THR A 50 -13.33 14.77 -6.61
CA THR A 50 -12.10 15.20 -5.94
C THR A 50 -10.89 14.74 -6.73
N ALA A 51 -9.77 15.46 -6.58
CA ALA A 51 -8.49 15.01 -7.11
C ALA A 51 -8.19 13.59 -6.58
N PRO A 52 -7.70 12.68 -7.44
CA PRO A 52 -7.36 11.33 -7.00
C PRO A 52 -6.19 11.38 -6.02
N LEU A 53 -6.15 10.39 -5.12
CA LEU A 53 -4.92 10.09 -4.38
C LEU A 53 -3.86 9.67 -5.39
N MET A 54 -2.67 10.26 -5.33
CA MET A 54 -1.61 9.99 -6.29
C MET A 54 -0.52 9.15 -5.67
N VAL A 55 -0.06 8.16 -6.43
CA VAL A 55 1.08 7.30 -6.06
C VAL A 55 2.18 7.46 -7.10
N GLN A 56 3.42 7.54 -6.63
CA GLN A 56 4.59 7.62 -7.50
C GLN A 56 4.79 6.30 -8.24
N LEU A 57 5.09 6.39 -9.53
CA LEU A 57 5.52 5.27 -10.35
C LEU A 57 7.06 5.26 -10.46
N PRO A 58 7.67 4.07 -10.60
CA PRO A 58 9.10 3.99 -10.87
C PRO A 58 9.41 4.64 -12.23
N MET A 59 10.48 5.43 -12.29
CA MET A 59 10.94 6.06 -13.53
C MET A 59 11.79 5.06 -14.31
N PRO A 60 11.32 4.47 -15.43
CA PRO A 60 12.09 3.46 -16.15
C PRO A 60 13.34 4.11 -16.74
N PRO A 61 14.55 3.54 -16.55
CA PRO A 61 15.78 4.09 -17.14
C PRO A 61 15.70 4.27 -18.66
N ALA A 62 14.87 3.45 -19.32
CA ALA A 62 14.53 3.52 -20.74
C ALA A 62 14.10 4.93 -21.22
N VAL A 63 13.53 5.77 -20.35
CA VAL A 63 13.13 7.14 -20.70
C VAL A 63 14.31 8.02 -21.13
N PHE A 64 15.52 7.71 -20.64
CA PHE A 64 16.73 8.48 -20.89
C PHE A 64 17.59 7.94 -22.03
N VAL A 65 17.23 6.78 -22.62
CA VAL A 65 18.10 6.08 -23.59
C VAL A 65 17.96 6.64 -25.01
N CYS A 66 16.79 6.47 -25.65
CA CYS A 66 16.57 6.88 -27.04
C CYS A 66 15.08 7.11 -27.33
N ARG A 67 14.75 7.61 -28.53
CA ARG A 67 13.36 7.87 -28.93
C ARG A 67 12.50 6.60 -28.95
N GLU A 68 13.07 5.47 -29.34
CA GLU A 68 12.36 4.19 -29.39
C GLU A 68 12.02 3.69 -27.98
N ALA A 69 12.98 3.73 -27.06
CA ALA A 69 12.77 3.39 -25.66
C ALA A 69 11.72 4.30 -24.99
N ARG A 70 11.74 5.62 -25.27
CA ARG A 70 10.70 6.55 -24.77
C ARG A 70 9.30 6.19 -25.23
N ARG A 71 9.13 5.74 -26.48
CA ARG A 71 7.83 5.26 -26.97
C ARG A 71 7.35 4.00 -26.26
N ALA A 72 8.26 3.14 -25.80
CA ALA A 72 7.90 2.00 -24.96
C ALA A 72 7.43 2.49 -23.57
N VAL A 73 8.14 3.44 -22.97
CA VAL A 73 7.74 4.08 -21.71
C VAL A 73 6.39 4.78 -21.83
N GLU A 74 6.12 5.51 -22.92
CA GLU A 74 4.83 6.17 -23.17
C GLU A 74 3.69 5.14 -23.25
N ARG A 75 3.90 4.00 -23.92
CA ARG A 75 2.91 2.91 -23.99
C ARG A 75 2.67 2.24 -22.64
N TRP A 76 3.74 1.98 -21.89
CA TRP A 76 3.63 1.43 -20.53
C TRP A 76 2.90 2.40 -19.61
N MET A 77 3.27 3.68 -19.62
CA MET A 77 2.62 4.72 -18.83
C MET A 77 1.12 4.81 -19.14
N ALA A 78 0.74 4.74 -20.42
CA ALA A 78 -0.67 4.67 -20.80
C ALA A 78 -1.36 3.40 -20.27
N SER A 79 -0.68 2.25 -20.25
CA SER A 79 -1.26 0.99 -19.76
C SER A 79 -1.54 0.97 -18.25
N VAL A 80 -0.80 1.77 -17.47
CA VAL A 80 -0.98 1.92 -16.02
C VAL A 80 -1.77 3.18 -15.64
N ASN A 81 -2.41 3.82 -16.63
CA ASN A 81 -3.09 5.11 -16.48
C ASN A 81 -2.22 6.18 -15.81
N GLY A 82 -0.92 6.16 -16.09
CA GLY A 82 0.06 7.08 -15.53
C GLY A 82 0.21 8.37 -16.34
N TRP A 83 0.81 9.38 -15.71
CA TRP A 83 1.17 10.64 -16.36
C TRP A 83 2.42 11.26 -15.71
N LEU A 84 2.99 12.26 -16.37
CA LEU A 84 4.07 13.07 -15.81
C LEU A 84 3.49 14.14 -14.88
N TYR A 85 4.02 14.20 -13.67
CA TYR A 85 3.69 15.20 -12.67
C TYR A 85 4.91 16.04 -12.34
N PHE A 86 4.76 17.37 -12.34
CA PHE A 86 5.84 18.26 -11.93
C PHE A 86 5.81 18.43 -10.40
N ARG A 87 6.77 17.80 -9.71
CA ARG A 87 6.96 17.94 -8.26
C ARG A 87 7.75 19.23 -7.99
N ARG A 88 7.10 20.23 -7.40
CA ARG A 88 7.67 21.54 -7.04
C ARG A 88 8.73 21.40 -5.96
N GLU A 89 8.55 20.49 -5.00
CA GLU A 89 9.54 20.24 -3.92
C GLU A 89 10.95 19.97 -4.50
N THR A 90 11.01 19.13 -5.53
CA THR A 90 12.27 18.69 -6.16
C THR A 90 12.55 19.40 -7.49
N GLN A 91 11.68 20.32 -7.93
CA GLN A 91 11.73 20.98 -9.24
C GLN A 91 11.93 19.99 -10.41
N GLY A 92 11.24 18.86 -10.36
CA GLY A 92 11.47 17.73 -11.27
C GLY A 92 10.19 17.04 -11.71
N HIS A 93 10.22 16.38 -12.86
CA HIS A 93 9.11 15.54 -13.30
C HIS A 93 9.25 14.14 -12.72
N ILE A 94 8.17 13.66 -12.13
CA ILE A 94 8.00 12.27 -11.69
C ILE A 94 6.87 11.64 -12.51
N MET A 95 6.85 10.31 -12.57
CA MET A 95 5.70 9.57 -13.08
C MET A 95 4.78 9.24 -11.91
N VAL A 96 3.47 9.38 -12.12
CA VAL A 96 2.45 9.08 -11.11
C VAL A 96 1.27 8.38 -11.76
N ARG A 97 0.47 7.68 -10.96
CA ARG A 97 -0.89 7.26 -11.31
C ARG A 97 -1.84 7.54 -10.16
N ALA A 98 -3.15 7.43 -10.43
CA ALA A 98 -4.15 7.41 -9.37
C ALA A 98 -3.99 6.12 -8.53
N TRP A 99 -4.27 6.24 -7.23
CA TRP A 99 -4.46 5.11 -6.34
C TRP A 99 -5.65 4.27 -6.83
N ASN A 100 -5.46 2.96 -6.88
CA ASN A 100 -6.44 2.01 -7.37
C ASN A 100 -7.04 1.23 -6.20
N GLU A 101 -8.30 1.49 -5.87
CA GLU A 101 -8.97 0.89 -4.70
C GLU A 101 -9.05 -0.64 -4.76
N GLU A 102 -9.01 -1.22 -5.97
CA GLU A 102 -9.12 -2.66 -6.18
C GLU A 102 -7.79 -3.39 -5.91
N THR A 103 -6.65 -2.76 -6.22
CA THR A 103 -5.35 -3.43 -6.19
C THR A 103 -4.39 -2.86 -5.16
N ASP A 104 -4.46 -1.55 -4.91
CA ASP A 104 -3.56 -0.90 -3.96
C ASP A 104 -4.03 -1.10 -2.52
N VAL A 105 -3.09 -0.90 -1.59
CA VAL A 105 -3.26 -1.25 -0.19
C VAL A 105 -3.27 0.01 0.66
N LEU A 106 -4.30 0.17 1.49
CA LEU A 106 -4.35 1.25 2.48
C LEU A 106 -3.59 0.81 3.73
N TYR A 107 -2.51 1.49 4.08
CA TYR A 107 -1.74 1.20 5.29
C TYR A 107 -2.18 2.06 6.47
N ALA A 108 -2.65 1.44 7.53
CA ALA A 108 -2.98 2.10 8.78
C ALA A 108 -1.75 2.10 9.73
N PRO A 109 -1.03 3.22 9.85
CA PRO A 109 0.15 3.27 10.72
C PRO A 109 -0.27 3.20 12.19
N ARG A 110 0.60 2.63 13.04
CA ARG A 110 0.32 2.43 14.47
C ARG A 110 -0.21 3.69 15.19
N PRO A 111 0.36 4.91 15.02
CA PRO A 111 -0.14 6.10 15.70
C PRO A 111 -1.58 6.49 15.29
N LYS A 112 -2.02 6.11 14.09
CA LYS A 112 -3.39 6.37 13.61
C LYS A 112 -4.30 5.15 13.73
N TRP A 113 -3.77 4.01 14.20
CA TRP A 113 -4.52 2.76 14.26
C TRP A 113 -5.75 2.88 15.15
N ARG A 114 -5.62 3.45 16.36
CA ARG A 114 -6.76 3.62 17.26
C ARG A 114 -7.90 4.44 16.62
N PHE A 115 -7.55 5.45 15.85
CA PHE A 115 -8.52 6.25 15.10
C PHE A 115 -9.17 5.41 14.00
N PHE A 116 -8.36 4.70 13.21
CA PHE A 116 -8.83 3.87 12.11
C PHE A 116 -9.68 2.69 12.57
N SER A 117 -9.35 2.02 13.68
CA SER A 117 -10.12 0.90 14.21
C SER A 117 -11.41 1.32 14.91
N GLY A 118 -11.81 2.59 14.80
CA GLY A 118 -13.02 3.11 15.39
C GLY A 118 -12.94 3.38 16.89
N GLY A 119 -11.76 3.35 17.51
CA GLY A 119 -11.56 3.58 18.94
C GLY A 119 -11.85 5.01 19.43
N MET A 120 -12.45 5.85 18.58
CA MET A 120 -13.00 7.16 18.91
C MET A 120 -14.53 7.23 18.80
N PHE A 121 -15.17 6.20 18.27
CA PHE A 121 -16.62 6.17 18.10
C PHE A 121 -17.23 5.32 19.22
N GLU A 122 -18.31 5.81 19.82
CA GLU A 122 -19.12 5.02 20.76
C GLU A 122 -20.02 4.03 20.01
N GLU A 123 -20.38 4.37 18.76
CA GLU A 123 -21.25 3.58 17.87
C GLU A 123 -20.68 3.57 16.43
N ALA A 124 -21.11 2.60 15.61
CA ALA A 124 -20.70 2.54 14.21
C ALA A 124 -21.06 3.84 13.45
N PRO A 125 -20.21 4.32 12.52
CA PRO A 125 -20.51 5.54 11.76
C PRO A 125 -21.83 5.43 11.00
N GLU A 126 -22.65 6.47 11.09
CA GLU A 126 -23.92 6.54 10.37
C GLU A 126 -23.74 6.31 8.87
N GLU A 127 -24.69 5.61 8.24
CA GLU A 127 -24.70 5.38 6.81
C GLU A 127 -24.65 6.73 6.06
N GLY A 128 -23.71 6.85 5.12
CA GLY A 128 -23.49 8.10 4.39
C GLY A 128 -22.67 9.16 5.14
N SER A 129 -22.17 8.87 6.35
CA SER A 129 -21.12 9.70 6.98
C SER A 129 -19.79 9.62 6.21
N VAL A 130 -18.86 10.55 6.50
CA VAL A 130 -17.51 10.53 5.91
C VAL A 130 -16.78 9.23 6.26
N TYR A 131 -16.87 8.78 7.50
CA TYR A 131 -16.19 7.55 7.94
C TYR A 131 -16.84 6.29 7.36
N HIS A 132 -18.17 6.25 7.22
CA HIS A 132 -18.83 5.18 6.46
C HIS A 132 -18.28 5.09 5.03
N ARG A 133 -18.06 6.23 4.34
CA ARG A 133 -17.43 6.26 3.01
C ARG A 133 -15.96 5.87 3.01
N VAL A 134 -15.20 6.21 4.06
CA VAL A 134 -13.81 5.78 4.24
C VAL A 134 -13.76 4.26 4.24
N TYR A 135 -14.50 3.62 5.14
CA TYR A 135 -14.47 2.17 5.30
C TYR A 135 -15.04 1.42 4.09
N ALA A 136 -16.08 1.96 3.45
CA ALA A 136 -16.66 1.38 2.23
C ALA A 136 -15.67 1.30 1.06
N ARG A 137 -14.59 2.08 1.05
CA ARG A 137 -13.55 2.06 0.00
C ARG A 137 -12.34 1.19 0.33
N VAL A 138 -12.26 0.65 1.54
CA VAL A 138 -11.11 -0.18 1.94
C VAL A 138 -11.36 -1.62 1.54
N ARG A 139 -10.60 -2.10 0.55
CA ARG A 139 -10.56 -3.52 0.16
C ARG A 139 -9.31 -4.21 0.68
N ASN A 140 -8.15 -3.58 0.52
CA ASN A 140 -6.89 -4.13 0.98
C ASN A 140 -6.35 -3.25 2.11
N LEU A 141 -6.23 -3.81 3.32
CA LEU A 141 -5.74 -3.11 4.51
C LEU A 141 -4.36 -3.63 4.89
N ALA A 142 -3.37 -2.75 5.01
CA ALA A 142 -2.08 -3.06 5.60
C ALA A 142 -1.94 -2.49 7.01
N LEU A 143 -1.27 -3.22 7.88
CA LEU A 143 -0.91 -2.76 9.21
C LEU A 143 0.41 -3.41 9.65
N PRO A 144 1.17 -2.77 10.57
CA PRO A 144 2.36 -3.39 11.14
C PRO A 144 2.03 -4.75 11.75
N ALA A 145 2.92 -5.74 11.63
CA ALA A 145 2.76 -7.06 12.26
C ALA A 145 2.43 -6.97 13.75
N PHE A 146 3.11 -6.06 14.46
CA PHE A 146 2.83 -5.77 15.87
C PHE A 146 1.39 -5.33 16.11
N THR A 147 0.84 -4.53 15.20
CA THR A 147 -0.54 -4.05 15.32
C THR A 147 -1.53 -5.19 15.06
N ALA A 148 -1.28 -6.01 14.04
CA ALA A 148 -2.14 -7.15 13.73
C ALA A 148 -2.19 -8.13 14.91
N TYR A 149 -1.02 -8.46 15.46
CA TYR A 149 -0.87 -9.43 16.53
C TYR A 149 -1.39 -8.93 17.89
N TYR A 150 -1.00 -7.73 18.33
CA TYR A 150 -1.33 -7.24 19.67
C TYR A 150 -2.59 -6.36 19.74
N SER A 151 -3.26 -6.09 18.62
CA SER A 151 -4.46 -5.25 18.60
C SER A 151 -5.66 -5.95 17.97
N GLN A 152 -5.82 -7.25 18.21
CA GLN A 152 -6.90 -8.07 17.66
C GLN A 152 -8.30 -7.46 17.84
N THR A 153 -8.63 -6.91 19.03
CA THR A 153 -9.93 -6.24 19.23
C THR A 153 -10.12 -5.04 18.29
N GLY A 154 -9.06 -4.27 18.04
CA GLY A 154 -9.11 -3.19 17.05
C GLY A 154 -9.18 -3.71 15.62
N LEU A 155 -8.57 -4.85 15.34
CA LEU A 155 -8.61 -5.46 14.01
C LEU A 155 -10.02 -5.97 13.70
N VAL A 156 -10.66 -6.65 14.65
CA VAL A 156 -12.06 -7.09 14.54
C VAL A 156 -12.99 -5.89 14.36
N ALA A 157 -12.82 -4.82 15.15
CA ALA A 157 -13.58 -3.58 14.97
C ALA A 157 -13.35 -2.95 13.57
N ALA A 158 -12.12 -2.97 13.06
CA ALA A 158 -11.84 -2.49 11.71
C ALA A 158 -12.51 -3.36 10.64
N MET A 159 -12.56 -4.68 10.84
CA MET A 159 -13.27 -5.62 9.96
C MET A 159 -14.77 -5.34 9.93
N GLU A 160 -15.38 -5.10 11.09
CA GLU A 160 -16.81 -4.76 11.21
C GLU A 160 -17.17 -3.47 10.46
N LEU A 161 -16.28 -2.47 10.53
CA LEU A 161 -16.46 -1.18 9.86
C LEU A 161 -16.23 -1.29 8.35
N ALA A 162 -15.17 -1.99 7.94
CA ALA A 162 -14.75 -2.13 6.54
C ALA A 162 -15.24 -3.44 5.92
N LYS A 163 -16.55 -3.53 5.65
CA LYS A 163 -17.21 -4.75 5.12
C LYS A 163 -16.78 -5.19 3.71
N ASN A 164 -16.02 -4.35 3.01
CA ASN A 164 -15.52 -4.64 1.67
C ASN A 164 -14.09 -5.19 1.66
N LEU A 165 -13.53 -5.54 2.83
CA LEU A 165 -12.19 -6.08 2.92
C LEU A 165 -12.07 -7.40 2.15
N THR A 166 -11.03 -7.49 1.34
CA THR A 166 -10.65 -8.67 0.58
C THR A 166 -9.36 -9.28 1.08
N ALA A 167 -8.49 -8.50 1.75
CA ALA A 167 -7.26 -9.01 2.36
C ALA A 167 -6.74 -8.08 3.46
N VAL A 168 -6.06 -8.69 4.44
CA VAL A 168 -5.27 -8.01 5.46
C VAL A 168 -3.80 -8.29 5.22
N HIS A 169 -3.03 -7.26 4.90
CA HIS A 169 -1.59 -7.32 4.67
C HIS A 169 -0.84 -7.06 5.98
N VAL A 170 -0.17 -8.09 6.50
CA VAL A 170 0.61 -8.03 7.73
C VAL A 170 2.04 -7.61 7.39
N VAL A 171 2.41 -6.38 7.76
CA VAL A 171 3.69 -5.77 7.38
C VAL A 171 4.80 -6.15 8.35
N TRP A 172 5.77 -6.90 7.83
CA TRP A 172 7.00 -7.30 8.52
C TRP A 172 8.16 -6.37 8.16
N GLY A 173 9.15 -6.30 9.05
CA GLY A 173 10.36 -5.53 8.83
C GLY A 173 10.19 -4.02 9.04
N PRO A 174 11.03 -3.19 8.41
CA PRO A 174 10.97 -1.74 8.52
C PRO A 174 9.63 -1.18 8.06
N LEU A 175 9.09 -0.25 8.86
CA LEU A 175 7.83 0.42 8.56
C LEU A 175 8.07 1.67 7.72
N PRO A 176 7.12 2.04 6.86
CA PRO A 176 7.23 3.22 6.02
C PRO A 176 7.19 4.50 6.85
N GLU A 177 8.06 5.45 6.50
CA GLU A 177 7.98 6.81 7.03
C GLU A 177 6.73 7.49 6.46
N VAL A 178 5.68 7.59 7.27
CA VAL A 178 4.48 8.34 6.90
C VAL A 178 4.79 9.82 7.08
N ARG A 179 4.85 10.57 5.98
CA ARG A 179 4.98 12.03 6.03
C ARG A 179 3.85 12.59 6.89
N ALA A 180 4.20 13.32 7.94
CA ALA A 180 3.23 13.97 8.81
C ALA A 180 2.43 15.01 8.02
N SER A 181 1.12 15.08 8.29
CA SER A 181 0.18 16.07 7.76
C SER A 181 0.58 17.52 8.04
N ALA A 182 1.53 17.78 8.94
CA ALA A 182 1.95 19.14 9.29
C ALA A 182 2.64 19.95 8.16
N ALA A 183 2.93 19.35 7.00
CA ALA A 183 3.36 20.06 5.79
C ALA A 183 2.19 20.43 4.84
N GLU A 184 0.94 20.13 5.22
CA GLU A 184 -0.26 20.23 4.37
C GLU A 184 -0.64 21.67 3.97
N GLU A 185 -0.33 22.68 4.79
CA GLU A 185 -0.63 24.09 4.42
C GLU A 185 0.41 24.69 3.46
N ALA A 186 1.60 24.07 3.32
CA ALA A 186 2.71 24.67 2.59
C ALA A 186 2.91 24.15 1.16
N PHE A 187 2.43 22.93 0.84
CA PHE A 187 2.74 22.30 -0.46
C PHE A 187 1.56 21.51 -1.05
N PRO A 188 0.97 21.96 -2.18
CA PRO A 188 -0.06 21.18 -2.90
C PRO A 188 0.46 19.83 -3.46
N ASP A 189 1.78 19.60 -3.46
CA ASP A 189 2.41 18.36 -3.92
C ASP A 189 2.47 17.25 -2.85
N ALA A 190 2.05 17.54 -1.60
CA ALA A 190 1.98 16.56 -0.52
C ALA A 190 1.03 15.38 -0.81
N ALA A 191 0.17 15.53 -1.83
CA ALA A 191 -0.77 14.51 -2.29
C ALA A 191 -0.13 13.37 -3.10
N VAL A 192 1.15 13.47 -3.50
CA VAL A 192 1.85 12.38 -4.18
C VAL A 192 2.64 11.55 -3.19
N GLN A 193 2.16 10.34 -2.91
CA GLN A 193 2.85 9.42 -2.02
C GLN A 193 4.06 8.78 -2.70
N PRO A 194 5.22 8.73 -2.02
CA PRO A 194 6.35 7.90 -2.44
C PRO A 194 5.92 6.45 -2.66
N ARG A 195 6.58 5.77 -3.59
CA ARG A 195 6.23 4.38 -3.90
C ARG A 195 6.74 3.47 -2.80
N TRP A 196 5.80 2.75 -2.20
CA TRP A 196 6.09 1.61 -1.34
C TRP A 196 5.51 0.38 -1.99
N ALA A 197 6.37 -0.39 -2.65
CA ALA A 197 5.97 -1.65 -3.28
C ALA A 197 5.65 -2.68 -2.18
N VAL A 198 4.53 -3.38 -2.37
CA VAL A 198 4.12 -4.49 -1.50
C VAL A 198 4.72 -5.76 -2.08
N GLU A 199 5.69 -6.33 -1.39
CA GLU A 199 6.31 -7.60 -1.75
C GLU A 199 5.87 -8.68 -0.76
N VAL A 200 5.71 -9.92 -1.23
CA VAL A 200 5.47 -11.07 -0.36
C VAL A 200 6.67 -11.23 0.57
N GLU A 201 6.39 -11.46 1.85
CA GLU A 201 7.40 -11.86 2.83
C GLU A 201 7.38 -13.38 2.96
N ASP A 202 8.42 -14.03 2.46
CA ASP A 202 8.60 -15.48 2.41
C ASP A 202 9.79 -15.97 3.25
N SER A 203 10.38 -15.10 4.07
CA SER A 203 11.44 -15.47 4.99
C SER A 203 10.91 -16.37 6.11
N GLU A 204 11.68 -17.42 6.44
CA GLU A 204 11.40 -18.31 7.59
C GLU A 204 11.40 -17.53 8.91
N VAL A 205 12.34 -16.61 9.07
CA VAL A 205 12.47 -15.75 10.26
C VAL A 205 12.19 -14.31 9.88
N VAL A 206 11.25 -13.69 10.58
CA VAL A 206 10.81 -12.31 10.36
C VAL A 206 11.05 -11.44 11.58
N ARG A 207 11.01 -10.13 11.35
CA ARG A 207 11.19 -9.12 12.40
C ARG A 207 9.96 -8.24 12.47
N MET A 208 9.33 -8.24 13.63
CA MET A 208 8.23 -7.35 13.96
C MET A 208 8.79 -6.03 14.48
N CYS A 209 8.47 -4.95 13.78
CA CYS A 209 8.83 -3.60 14.18
C CYS A 209 7.83 -3.06 15.20
N VAL A 210 8.35 -2.59 16.33
CA VAL A 210 7.56 -2.00 17.41
C VAL A 210 7.95 -0.54 17.54
N THR A 211 7.04 0.35 17.18
CA THR A 211 7.22 1.80 17.38
C THR A 211 6.54 2.22 18.68
N ASP A 212 7.28 2.88 19.55
CA ASP A 212 6.72 3.46 20.77
C ASP A 212 5.73 4.57 20.39
N ASN A 213 4.50 4.48 20.90
CA ASN A 213 3.45 5.47 20.62
C ASN A 213 3.79 6.85 21.23
N ASP A 214 4.46 6.87 22.39
CA ASP A 214 4.81 8.09 23.10
C ASP A 214 6.13 8.68 22.58
N ASN A 215 6.99 7.83 22.00
CA ASN A 215 8.23 8.23 21.34
C ASN A 215 8.38 7.56 19.97
N PRO A 216 7.74 8.08 18.92
CA PRO A 216 7.76 7.46 17.59
C PRO A 216 9.15 7.37 16.94
N GLY A 217 10.16 8.05 17.50
CA GLY A 217 11.57 7.88 17.11
C GLY A 217 12.28 6.69 17.75
N ILE A 218 11.66 5.98 18.69
CA ILE A 218 12.18 4.78 19.34
C ILE A 218 11.51 3.57 18.69
N THR A 219 12.32 2.70 18.11
CA THR A 219 11.87 1.46 17.50
C THR A 219 12.59 0.29 18.14
N THR A 220 11.81 -0.68 18.63
CA THR A 220 12.29 -1.98 19.08
C THR A 220 11.86 -3.07 18.10
N TRP A 221 12.47 -4.25 18.23
CA TRP A 221 12.29 -5.35 17.29
C TRP A 221 12.09 -6.66 18.03
N GLU A 222 11.11 -7.43 17.58
CA GLU A 222 10.89 -8.81 18.01
C GLU A 222 11.15 -9.73 16.81
N THR A 223 11.79 -10.87 17.04
CA THR A 223 12.19 -11.81 15.98
C THR A 223 11.59 -13.17 16.29
N GLY A 224 11.03 -13.83 15.28
CA GLY A 224 10.50 -15.19 15.40
C GLY A 224 10.20 -15.79 14.04
N GLU A 225 9.71 -17.03 14.05
CA GLU A 225 9.36 -17.76 12.85
C GLU A 225 8.04 -17.22 12.28
N LEU A 226 8.01 -16.98 10.98
CA LEU A 226 6.85 -16.41 10.31
C LEU A 226 5.63 -17.33 10.42
N GLU A 227 5.84 -18.62 10.26
CA GLU A 227 4.79 -19.64 10.34
C GLU A 227 4.14 -19.64 11.73
N ASP A 228 4.94 -19.64 12.80
CA ASP A 228 4.45 -19.59 14.18
C ASP A 228 3.62 -18.33 14.44
N TRP A 229 4.15 -17.15 14.07
CA TRP A 229 3.44 -15.89 14.29
C TRP A 229 2.10 -15.83 13.57
N MET A 230 2.05 -16.30 12.32
CA MET A 230 0.82 -16.27 11.52
C MET A 230 -0.17 -17.33 12.00
N TYR A 231 0.30 -18.52 12.35
CA TYR A 231 -0.53 -19.58 12.92
C TYR A 231 -1.18 -19.13 14.23
N GLU A 232 -0.42 -18.48 15.11
CA GLU A 232 -0.95 -17.93 16.36
C GLU A 232 -1.95 -16.80 16.10
N LEU A 233 -1.65 -15.86 15.18
CA LEU A 233 -2.56 -14.78 14.83
C LEU A 233 -3.91 -15.30 14.34
N GLU A 234 -3.89 -16.20 13.36
CA GLU A 234 -5.10 -16.79 12.79
C GLU A 234 -5.84 -17.65 13.82
N GLY A 235 -5.11 -18.42 14.63
CA GLY A 235 -5.66 -19.25 15.69
C GLY A 235 -6.37 -18.44 16.78
N GLU A 236 -5.73 -17.38 17.30
CA GLU A 236 -6.33 -16.50 18.30
C GLU A 236 -7.56 -15.77 17.76
N LEU A 237 -7.50 -15.29 16.51
CA LEU A 237 -8.66 -14.68 15.89
C LEU A 237 -9.80 -15.70 15.69
N ALA A 238 -9.51 -16.92 15.24
CA ALA A 238 -10.54 -17.95 15.04
C ALA A 238 -11.28 -18.36 16.33
N LEU A 239 -10.68 -18.12 17.51
CA LEU A 239 -11.32 -18.34 18.81
C LEU A 239 -12.28 -17.21 19.22
N ARG A 240 -12.32 -16.10 18.47
CA ARG A 240 -13.15 -14.94 18.80
C ARG A 240 -14.57 -15.12 18.26
N GLU A 241 -15.55 -14.89 19.13
CA GLU A 241 -16.98 -14.94 18.78
C GLU A 241 -17.49 -13.63 18.15
N ASP A 242 -16.69 -12.56 18.18
CA ASP A 242 -17.07 -11.22 17.71
C ASP A 242 -16.56 -10.89 16.29
N ILE A 243 -16.05 -11.88 15.55
CA ILE A 243 -15.68 -11.71 14.14
C ILE A 243 -16.94 -11.55 13.30
N PRO A 244 -17.00 -10.55 12.39
CA PRO A 244 -18.13 -10.39 11.49
C PRO A 244 -18.37 -11.64 10.64
N GLU A 245 -19.63 -12.07 10.52
CA GLU A 245 -20.03 -13.31 9.83
C GLU A 245 -19.52 -13.36 8.38
N GLU A 246 -19.41 -12.21 7.71
CA GLU A 246 -18.87 -12.12 6.34
C GLU A 246 -17.41 -12.61 6.21
N TYR A 247 -16.67 -12.70 7.31
CA TYR A 247 -15.27 -13.14 7.34
C TYR A 247 -15.07 -14.50 8.00
N VAL A 248 -16.15 -15.25 8.27
CA VAL A 248 -16.10 -16.60 8.81
C VAL A 248 -16.52 -17.59 7.72
N ASP A 249 -15.75 -18.67 7.59
CA ASP A 249 -16.13 -19.84 6.80
C ASP A 249 -16.98 -20.77 7.68
N ASP A 250 -18.30 -20.73 7.47
CA ASP A 250 -19.29 -21.54 8.20
C ASP A 250 -19.01 -23.04 8.17
N GLU A 251 -18.35 -23.55 7.11
CA GLU A 251 -18.06 -24.98 6.98
C GLU A 251 -16.83 -25.40 7.79
N ARG A 252 -15.89 -24.48 7.99
CA ARG A 252 -14.60 -24.76 8.64
C ARG A 252 -14.47 -24.16 10.04
N GLY A 253 -15.34 -23.21 10.41
CA GLY A 253 -15.18 -22.41 11.62
C GLY A 253 -13.87 -21.62 11.64
N GLN A 254 -13.36 -21.27 10.44
CA GLN A 254 -12.09 -20.56 10.25
C GLN A 254 -12.36 -19.19 9.64
N ILE A 255 -11.37 -18.30 9.73
CA ILE A 255 -11.45 -16.99 9.10
C ILE A 255 -11.28 -17.15 7.59
N SER A 256 -12.21 -16.60 6.81
CA SER A 256 -12.18 -16.62 5.35
C SER A 256 -11.39 -15.45 4.75
N LEU A 257 -11.19 -14.37 5.51
CA LEU A 257 -10.42 -13.20 5.11
C LEU A 257 -8.90 -13.54 5.10
N PRO A 258 -8.20 -13.43 3.95
CA PRO A 258 -6.80 -13.81 3.88
C PRO A 258 -5.89 -12.81 4.59
N PHE A 259 -4.97 -13.36 5.40
CA PHE A 259 -3.86 -12.63 6.01
C PHE A 259 -2.59 -12.86 5.21
N LEU A 260 -2.10 -11.80 4.57
CA LEU A 260 -0.96 -11.85 3.65
C LEU A 260 0.28 -11.26 4.32
N SER A 261 1.29 -12.08 4.56
CA SER A 261 2.60 -11.64 5.04
C SER A 261 3.34 -10.87 3.97
N VAL A 262 3.66 -9.60 4.25
CA VAL A 262 4.30 -8.72 3.28
C VAL A 262 5.43 -7.91 3.91
N ARG A 263 6.33 -7.42 3.06
CA ARG A 263 7.29 -6.37 3.38
C ARG A 263 7.08 -5.17 2.46
N LEU A 264 7.40 -4.00 2.98
CA LEU A 264 7.30 -2.76 2.22
C LEU A 264 8.69 -2.30 1.77
N LYS A 265 8.82 -2.01 0.47
CA LYS A 265 10.07 -1.57 -0.13
C LYS A 265 9.91 -0.19 -0.74
N ASN A 266 10.77 0.73 -0.32
CA ASN A 266 10.82 2.09 -0.87
C ASN A 266 11.56 2.06 -2.21
N GLU A 267 10.91 2.55 -3.27
CA GLU A 267 11.42 2.56 -4.66
C GLU A 267 11.48 3.96 -5.28
#